data_AF-A0A524EW11-F1
#
_entry.id   AF-A0A524EW11-F1
#
_cell.length_a   1.000
_cell.length_b   1.000
_cell.length_c   1.000
_cell.angle_alpha   90.00
_cell.angle_beta   90.00
_cell.angle_gamma   90.00
#
_symmetry.space_group_name_H-M   'P 1'
#
loop_
_entity.id
_entity.type
_entity.pdbx_description
1 polymer ?
#
loop_
_entity_poly.entity_id
_entity_poly.type
_entity_poly.pdbx_seq_one_letter_code
_entity_poly.pdbx_strand_id
1 'polypeptide(L)'
;MSIEFNDAYPKILFFSSTHCAPCKPVEEMLKRINISMFGKKLYIQKIDVEKNYSLTNQYKIVSLPTIIIADRRLSLNIQEEDIIDAILYGFISSVKIE
;
A
#
# COMPACT_ATOMS: atom_id res chain seq x y z
N MET A 1 16.79 -14.38 -5.01
CA MET A 1 15.44 -14.64 -5.55
C MET A 1 14.83 -13.28 -5.83
N SER A 2 15.01 -12.80 -7.06
CA SER A 2 14.52 -11.50 -7.52
C SER A 2 13.00 -11.53 -7.49
N ILE A 3 12.38 -10.62 -6.74
CA ILE A 3 10.94 -10.42 -6.80
C ILE A 3 10.70 -9.68 -8.12
N GLU A 4 10.28 -10.40 -9.16
CA GLU A 4 9.83 -9.78 -10.40
C GLU A 4 8.62 -8.91 -10.08
N PHE A 5 8.78 -7.60 -10.24
CA PHE A 5 7.66 -6.67 -10.21
C PHE A 5 6.76 -7.02 -11.39
N ASN A 6 5.54 -7.45 -11.12
CA ASN A 6 4.54 -7.61 -12.15
C ASN A 6 3.85 -6.26 -12.35
N ASP A 7 4.14 -5.58 -13.46
CA ASP A 7 3.52 -4.30 -13.84
C ASP A 7 1.99 -4.41 -14.00
N ALA A 8 1.43 -5.63 -13.96
CA ALA A 8 -0.01 -5.83 -13.94
C ALA A 8 -0.70 -5.37 -12.63
N TYR A 9 0.02 -5.21 -11.52
CA TYR A 9 -0.56 -4.83 -10.23
C TYR A 9 -0.02 -3.48 -9.74
N PRO A 10 -0.87 -2.60 -9.17
CA PRO A 10 -0.39 -1.33 -8.63
C PRO A 10 0.59 -1.56 -7.48
N LYS A 11 1.67 -0.79 -7.44
CA LYS A 11 2.62 -0.79 -6.32
C LYS A 11 1.94 -0.25 -5.07
N ILE A 12 1.96 -1.03 -3.99
CA ILE A 12 1.40 -0.63 -2.69
C ILE A 12 2.56 -0.34 -1.73
N LEU A 13 2.65 0.90 -1.27
CA LEU A 13 3.60 1.32 -0.25
C LEU A 13 2.87 1.49 1.08
N PHE A 14 3.25 0.73 2.10
CA PHE A 14 2.68 0.82 3.43
C PHE A 14 3.70 1.37 4.42
N PHE A 15 3.58 2.66 4.76
CA PHE A 15 4.43 3.32 5.73
C PHE A 15 3.96 3.02 7.15
N SER A 16 4.88 2.51 7.97
CA SER A 16 4.63 2.00 9.32
C SER A 16 5.84 2.26 10.23
N SER A 17 5.73 1.88 11.50
CA SER A 17 6.81 1.84 12.50
C SER A 17 6.58 0.65 13.42
N THR A 18 7.65 0.19 14.07
CA THR A 18 7.61 -0.84 15.12
C THR A 18 6.69 -0.44 16.29
N HIS A 19 6.55 0.86 16.56
CA HIS A 19 5.75 1.41 17.67
C HIS A 19 4.44 2.04 17.19
N CYS A 20 3.79 1.44 16.19
CA CYS A 20 2.53 1.93 15.64
C CYS A 20 1.39 0.93 15.89
N ALA A 21 0.74 1.04 17.06
CA ALA A 21 -0.46 0.26 17.36
C ALA A 21 -1.56 0.33 16.26
N PRO A 22 -1.92 1.51 15.70
CA PRO A 22 -2.94 1.58 14.65
C PRO A 22 -2.49 0.99 13.31
N CYS A 23 -1.20 0.68 13.11
CA CYS A 23 -0.72 0.04 11.89
C CYS A 23 -1.08 -1.45 11.80
N LYS A 24 -1.22 -2.14 12.94
CA LYS A 24 -1.50 -3.58 12.98
C LYS A 24 -2.79 -3.97 12.25
N PRO A 25 -3.97 -3.36 12.51
CA PRO A 25 -5.19 -3.72 11.78
C PRO A 25 -5.06 -3.45 10.27
N VAL A 26 -4.37 -2.38 9.88
CA VAL A 26 -4.10 -2.05 8.47
C VAL A 26 -3.23 -3.11 7.80
N GLU A 27 -2.21 -3.60 8.48
CA GLU A 27 -1.39 -4.70 7.99
C GLU A 27 -2.21 -5.98 7.78
N GLU A 28 -3.12 -6.30 8.70
CA GLU A 28 -3.99 -7.47 8.57
C GLU A 28 -5.04 -7.31 7.45
N MET A 29 -5.58 -6.10 7.24
CA MET A 29 -6.43 -5.80 6.07
C MET A 29 -5.69 -6.05 4.77
N LEU A 30 -4.48 -5.48 4.63
CA LEU A 30 -3.62 -5.66 3.45
C LEU A 30 -3.32 -7.14 3.19
N LYS A 31 -3.03 -7.93 4.23
CA LYS A 31 -2.82 -9.38 4.10
C LYS A 31 -4.09 -10.09 3.63
N ARG A 32 -5.25 -9.82 4.23
CA ARG A 32 -6.53 -10.44 3.86
C ARG A 32 -6.90 -10.13 2.42
N ILE A 33 -6.84 -8.86 2.01
CA ILE A 33 -7.12 -8.43 0.63
C ILE A 33 -6.21 -9.18 -0.35
N ASN A 34 -4.90 -9.22 -0.07
CA ASN A 34 -3.95 -9.89 -0.95
C ASN A 34 -4.25 -11.39 -1.11
N ILE A 35 -4.57 -12.08 0.00
CA ILE A 35 -4.84 -13.52 0.00
C ILE A 35 -6.20 -13.82 -0.67
N SER A 36 -7.27 -13.18 -0.19
CA SER A 36 -8.65 -13.55 -0.52
C SER A 36 -9.12 -13.02 -1.87
N MET A 37 -8.64 -11.86 -2.31
CA MET A 37 -9.12 -11.21 -3.54
C MET A 37 -8.12 -11.30 -4.69
N PHE A 38 -6.82 -11.24 -4.38
CA PHE A 38 -5.77 -11.15 -5.40
C PHE A 38 -4.84 -12.37 -5.46
N GLY A 39 -5.15 -13.44 -4.71
CA GLY A 39 -4.41 -14.71 -4.80
C GLY A 39 -2.92 -14.58 -4.51
N LYS A 40 -2.54 -13.72 -3.56
CA LYS A 40 -1.16 -13.39 -3.15
C LYS A 40 -0.31 -12.68 -4.23
N LYS A 41 -0.96 -12.02 -5.20
CA LYS A 41 -0.27 -11.34 -6.30
C LYS A 41 0.02 -9.86 -6.05
N LEU A 42 -0.57 -9.23 -5.02
CA LEU A 42 -0.25 -7.84 -4.69
C LEU A 42 1.17 -7.73 -4.15
N TYR A 43 1.94 -6.81 -4.72
CA TYR A 43 3.22 -6.40 -4.17
C TYR A 43 3.01 -5.29 -3.13
N ILE A 44 3.21 -5.64 -1.87
CA ILE A 44 3.01 -4.74 -0.73
C ILE A 44 4.37 -4.50 -0.07
N GLN A 45 4.92 -3.30 -0.27
CA GLN A 45 6.17 -2.89 0.35
C GLN A 45 5.88 -2.21 1.69
N LYS A 46 6.08 -2.93 2.80
CA LYS A 46 6.08 -2.34 4.14
C LYS A 46 7.36 -1.53 4.35
N ILE A 47 7.21 -0.26 4.70
CA ILE A 47 8.30 0.70 4.87
C ILE A 47 8.30 1.14 6.32
N ASP A 48 9.36 0.80 7.04
CA ASP A 48 9.62 1.35 8.37
C ASP A 48 10.18 2.77 8.23
N VAL A 49 9.41 3.76 8.70
CA VAL A 49 9.78 5.19 8.56
C VAL A 49 11.03 5.55 9.35
N GLU A 50 11.36 4.82 10.40
CA GLU A 50 12.55 5.03 11.24
C GLU A 50 13.83 4.52 10.56
N LYS A 51 13.68 3.68 9.51
CA LYS A 51 14.80 3.08 8.77
C LYS A 51 14.92 3.59 7.33
N ASN A 52 13.87 4.19 6.78
CA ASN A 52 13.78 4.57 5.37
C ASN A 52 13.53 6.07 5.16
N TYR A 53 14.29 6.92 5.85
CA TYR A 53 14.11 8.39 5.82
C TYR A 53 14.01 9.01 4.43
N SER A 54 14.80 8.54 3.47
CA SER A 54 14.76 9.06 2.09
C SER A 54 13.37 8.87 1.45
N LEU A 55 12.81 7.66 1.53
CA LEU A 55 11.48 7.36 1.01
C LEU A 55 10.39 8.08 1.82
N THR A 56 10.50 8.10 3.14
CA THR A 56 9.56 8.81 4.03
C THR A 56 9.46 10.29 3.65
N ASN A 57 10.61 10.94 3.40
CA ASN A 57 10.67 12.34 2.99
C ASN A 57 10.17 12.55 1.56
N GLN A 58 10.56 11.68 0.62
CA GLN A 58 10.10 11.73 -0.77
C GLN A 58 8.57 11.72 -0.87
N TYR A 59 7.94 10.83 -0.10
CA TYR A 59 6.47 10.72 -0.04
C TYR A 59 5.82 11.69 0.95
N LYS A 60 6.59 12.54 1.64
CA LYS A 60 6.10 13.51 2.64
C LYS A 60 5.14 12.86 3.65
N ILE A 61 5.59 11.76 4.25
CA ILE A 61 4.82 11.02 5.25
C ILE A 61 4.89 11.75 6.58
N VAL A 62 3.74 12.24 7.04
CA VAL A 62 3.61 13.03 8.28
C VAL A 62 2.83 12.30 9.37
N SER A 63 2.17 11.18 9.04
CA SER A 63 1.37 10.39 9.96
C SER A 63 1.43 8.91 9.64
N LEU A 64 1.26 8.07 10.66
CA LEU A 64 1.15 6.63 10.54
C LEU A 64 -0.22 6.13 11.01
N PRO A 65 -0.76 5.06 10.41
CA PRO A 65 -0.33 4.45 9.15
C PRO A 65 -0.59 5.37 7.94
N THR A 66 0.22 5.21 6.88
CA THR A 66 -0.09 5.77 5.55
C THR A 66 0.12 4.72 4.48
N ILE A 67 -0.84 4.59 3.55
CA ILE A 67 -0.72 3.74 2.36
C ILE A 67 -0.71 4.62 1.11
N ILE A 68 0.20 4.32 0.19
CA ILE A 68 0.20 4.88 -1.18
C ILE A 68 -0.08 3.74 -2.16
N ILE A 69 -1.10 3.90 -3.00
CA ILE A 69 -1.49 2.95 -4.06
C ILE A 69 -1.70 3.75 -5.33
N ALA A 70 -0.83 3.56 -6.32
CA ALA A 70 -0.74 4.44 -7.49
C ALA A 70 -0.69 5.92 -7.05
N ASP A 71 -1.68 6.73 -7.45
CA ASP A 71 -1.76 8.15 -7.10
C ASP A 71 -2.62 8.44 -5.85
N ARG A 72 -3.15 7.40 -5.19
CA ARG A 72 -3.99 7.54 -4.00
C ARG A 72 -3.19 7.43 -2.72
N ARG A 73 -3.46 8.35 -1.79
CA ARG A 73 -2.95 8.35 -0.41
C ARG A 73 -4.11 8.06 0.54
N LEU A 74 -3.94 7.04 1.37
CA LEU A 74 -4.83 6.73 2.48
C LEU A 74 -4.09 6.97 3.80
N SER A 75 -4.64 7.79 4.67
CA SER A 75 -4.05 8.15 5.96
C SER A 75 -5.17 8.33 6.99
N LEU A 76 -4.98 7.74 8.18
CA LEU A 76 -5.95 7.75 9.29
C LEU A 76 -7.30 7.08 8.95
N ASN A 77 -7.96 6.47 9.95
CA ASN A 77 -9.29 5.84 9.81
C ASN A 77 -9.48 4.95 8.56
N ILE A 78 -8.41 4.33 8.07
CA ILE A 78 -8.42 3.53 6.84
C ILE A 78 -9.34 2.32 7.03
N GLN A 79 -10.32 2.15 6.15
CA GLN A 79 -11.17 0.97 6.10
C GLN A 79 -10.73 -0.01 5.00
N GLU A 80 -11.27 -1.22 5.02
CA GLU A 80 -10.90 -2.26 4.04
C GLU A 80 -11.36 -1.86 2.63
N GLU A 81 -12.54 -1.23 2.54
CA GLU A 81 -13.15 -0.75 1.30
C GLU A 81 -12.29 0.33 0.62
N ASP A 82 -11.72 1.26 1.39
CA ASP A 82 -10.85 2.32 0.87
C ASP A 82 -9.62 1.74 0.15
N ILE A 83 -9.05 0.67 0.72
CA ILE A 83 -7.88 -0.01 0.16
C ILE A 83 -8.27 -0.72 -1.15
N ILE A 84 -9.39 -1.43 -1.16
CA ILE A 84 -9.90 -2.13 -2.34
C ILE A 84 -10.17 -1.14 -3.48
N ASP A 85 -10.87 -0.05 -3.19
CA ASP A 85 -11.19 0.99 -4.16
C ASP A 85 -9.92 1.62 -4.76
N ALA A 86 -8.92 1.90 -3.92
CA ALA A 86 -7.64 2.43 -4.38
C ALA A 86 -6.87 1.43 -5.27
N ILE A 87 -6.92 0.13 -4.95
CA ILE A 87 -6.33 -0.91 -5.79
C ILE A 87 -7.05 -0.99 -7.14
N LEU A 88 -8.38 -1.06 -7.14
CA LEU A 88 -9.20 -1.11 -8.37
C LEU A 88 -8.98 0.12 -9.23
N TYR A 89 -8.93 1.30 -8.62
CA TYR A 89 -8.58 2.54 -9.32
C TYR A 89 -7.21 2.44 -9.98
N GLY A 90 -6.19 1.93 -9.27
CA GLY A 90 -4.85 1.74 -9.82
C GLY A 90 -4.80 0.81 -11.03
N PHE A 91 -5.66 -0.21 -11.09
CA PHE A 91 -5.81 -1.03 -12.29
C PHE A 91 -6.42 -0.25 -13.45
N ILE A 92 -7.54 0.45 -13.20
CA ILE A 92 -8.26 1.19 -14.23
C ILE A 92 -7.42 2.33 -14.80
N SER A 93 -6.73 3.09 -13.94
CA SER A 93 -5.88 4.22 -14.37
C SER A 93 -4.66 3.78 -15.19
N SER A 94 -4.25 2.52 -15.05
CA SER A 94 -3.15 1.93 -15.82
C SER A 94 -3.59 1.48 -17.21
N VAL A 95 -4.89 1.38 -17.47
CA VAL A 95 -5.45 1.11 -18.79
C VAL A 95 -5.49 2.42 -19.58
N LYS A 96 -4.53 2.61 -20.48
CA LYS A 96 -4.61 3.66 -21.51
C LYS A 96 -5.73 3.27 -22.48
N ILE A 97 -6.85 3.98 -22.41
CA ILE A 97 -7.90 3.90 -23.43
C ILE A 97 -7.41 4.79 -24.58
N GLU A 98 -6.94 4.17 -25.66
CA GLU A 98 -6.72 4.84 -26.95
C GLU A 98 -8.06 5.13 -27.65
#